data_AF-A0A7X8XAF1-F1
#
_entry.id   AF-A0A7X8XAF1-F1
#
_cell.length_a   1.000
_cell.length_b   1.000
_cell.length_c   1.000
_cell.angle_alpha   90.00
_cell.angle_beta   90.00
_cell.angle_gamma   90.00
#
_symmetry.space_group_name_H-M   'P 1'
#
loop_
_entity.id
_entity.type
_entity.pdbx_description
1 polymer ?
#
loop_
_entity_poly.entity_id
_entity_poly.type
_entity_poly.pdbx_seq_one_letter_code
_entity_poly.pdbx_strand_id
1 'polypeptide(L)'
;RKGCTGYLHLENLTFQNFIIESGRVPVWINVENTVRLRYIGSMSFSNFRIRAPQPIRLEGNPDTWLEDLRFSEITVETSASTALASEYVRRLTLNQVELNHKS
;
A
#
# COMPACT_ATOMS: atom_id res chain seq x y z
N ARG A 1 25.70 14.82 -9.00
CA ARG A 1 24.55 15.22 -9.86
C ARG A 1 23.45 15.74 -8.94
N LYS A 2 23.02 17.01 -9.06
CA LYS A 2 21.89 17.56 -8.31
C LYS A 2 20.60 17.22 -9.06
N GLY A 3 19.64 16.59 -8.38
CA GLY A 3 18.32 16.23 -8.92
C GLY A 3 18.22 14.80 -9.46
N CYS A 4 18.04 13.82 -8.57
CA CYS A 4 17.54 12.50 -8.97
C CYS A 4 16.04 12.62 -9.28
N THR A 5 15.71 13.06 -10.49
CA THR A 5 14.38 12.83 -11.05
C THR A 5 14.33 11.38 -11.49
N GLY A 6 13.62 10.54 -10.74
CA GLY A 6 13.41 9.14 -11.06
C GLY A 6 12.65 9.02 -12.38
N TYR A 7 13.18 8.23 -13.31
CA TYR A 7 12.55 7.96 -14.62
C TYR A 7 11.37 6.99 -14.53
N LEU A 8 11.11 6.42 -13.36
CA LEU A 8 10.08 5.41 -13.18
C LEU A 8 8.69 6.03 -13.27
N HIS A 9 7.91 5.46 -14.18
CA HIS A 9 6.47 5.61 -14.29
C HIS A 9 5.88 4.21 -14.13
N LEU A 10 5.14 3.99 -13.05
CA LEU A 10 4.60 2.68 -12.71
C LEU A 10 3.08 2.76 -12.55
N GLU A 11 2.36 2.06 -13.40
CA GLU A 11 0.90 2.06 -13.40
C GLU A 11 0.31 0.74 -13.89
N ASN A 12 -1.00 0.56 -13.69
CA ASN A 12 -1.79 -0.57 -14.18
C ASN A 12 -1.31 -1.92 -13.65
N LEU A 13 -1.01 -1.97 -12.36
CA LEU A 13 -0.67 -3.21 -11.68
C LEU A 13 -1.90 -3.83 -11.02
N THR A 14 -2.01 -5.15 -11.11
CA THR A 14 -3.08 -5.90 -10.46
C THR A 14 -2.49 -7.09 -9.71
N PHE A 15 -2.84 -7.20 -8.44
CA PHE A 15 -2.45 -8.28 -7.55
C PHE A 15 -3.72 -8.94 -7.03
N GLN A 16 -3.84 -10.26 -7.17
CA GLN A 16 -5.07 -10.97 -6.82
C GLN A 16 -4.80 -12.31 -6.16
N ASN A 17 -5.69 -12.71 -5.25
CA ASN A 17 -5.75 -14.06 -4.68
C ASN A 17 -4.51 -14.43 -3.84
N PHE A 18 -4.22 -13.63 -2.83
CA PHE A 18 -3.09 -13.86 -1.92
C PHE A 18 -3.55 -14.29 -0.52
N ILE A 19 -2.86 -15.26 0.06
CA ILE A 19 -2.89 -15.53 1.51
C ILE A 19 -1.48 -15.25 2.03
N ILE A 20 -1.36 -14.32 2.98
CA ILE A 20 -0.06 -13.85 3.46
C ILE A 20 -0.02 -13.90 4.99
N GLU A 21 0.96 -14.62 5.52
CA GLU A 21 1.34 -14.57 6.93
C GLU A 21 2.73 -13.96 7.03
N SER A 22 2.88 -12.90 7.81
CA SER A 22 4.14 -12.15 7.90
C SER A 22 4.39 -11.64 9.31
N GLY A 23 5.66 -11.69 9.72
CA GLY A 23 6.10 -11.09 10.99
C GLY A 23 6.14 -9.56 10.98
N ARG A 24 5.94 -8.90 9.82
CA ARG A 24 6.03 -7.43 9.71
C ARG A 24 4.98 -6.81 8.77
N VAL A 25 5.40 -6.31 7.60
CA VAL A 25 4.56 -5.54 6.66
C VAL A 25 4.48 -6.27 5.32
N PRO A 26 3.42 -7.05 5.06
CA PRO A 26 3.26 -7.83 3.84
C PRO A 26 2.89 -6.99 2.60
N VAL A 27 2.15 -5.89 2.77
CA VAL A 27 1.86 -4.94 1.68
C VAL A 27 2.46 -3.59 2.04
N TRP A 28 3.58 -3.27 1.40
CA TRP A 28 4.27 -2.00 1.59
C TRP A 28 4.58 -1.35 0.25
N ILE A 29 3.97 -0.19 -0.01
CA ILE A 29 4.41 0.71 -1.08
C ILE A 29 5.09 1.89 -0.39
N ASN A 30 6.39 2.06 -0.66
CA ASN A 30 7.21 3.08 -0.03
C ASN A 30 7.99 3.88 -1.09
N VAL A 31 7.79 5.19 -1.13
CA VAL A 31 8.62 6.13 -1.87
C VAL A 31 9.50 6.85 -0.86
N GLU A 32 10.78 6.47 -0.81
CA GLU A 32 11.73 7.05 0.13
C GLU A 32 11.81 8.58 -0.01
N ASN A 33 12.08 9.26 1.11
CA ASN A 33 12.30 10.70 1.13
C ASN A 33 13.37 11.10 0.10
N THR A 34 13.21 12.27 -0.52
CA THR A 34 14.07 12.81 -1.58
C THR A 34 13.99 12.11 -2.96
N VAL A 35 13.23 11.01 -3.06
CA VAL A 35 12.96 10.36 -4.36
C VAL A 35 11.74 11.01 -5.01
N ARG A 36 11.93 11.50 -6.24
CA ARG A 36 10.83 12.00 -7.08
C ARG A 36 10.60 11.07 -8.27
N LEU A 37 9.46 10.40 -8.32
CA LEU A 37 9.05 9.57 -9.46
C LEU A 37 8.21 10.39 -10.45
N ARG A 38 8.04 9.88 -11.68
CA ARG A 38 7.09 10.50 -12.63
C ARG A 38 5.66 10.18 -12.26
N TYR A 39 5.41 8.92 -11.90
CA TYR A 39 4.11 8.42 -11.47
C TYR A 39 4.27 7.07 -10.78
N ILE A 40 3.47 6.85 -9.74
CA ILE A 40 3.26 5.54 -9.14
C ILE A 40 1.80 5.46 -8.68
N GLY A 41 1.05 4.52 -9.23
CA GLY A 41 -0.38 4.47 -8.98
C GLY A 41 -1.15 3.51 -9.86
N SER A 42 -2.48 3.69 -9.93
CA SER A 42 -3.39 2.85 -10.72
C SER A 42 -3.19 1.36 -10.40
N MET A 43 -3.23 1.01 -9.12
CA MET A 43 -2.97 -0.34 -8.65
C MET A 43 -4.19 -0.93 -7.97
N SER A 44 -4.48 -2.19 -8.28
CA SER A 44 -5.58 -2.94 -7.66
C SER A 44 -5.07 -4.16 -6.90
N PHE A 45 -5.52 -4.29 -5.67
CA PHE A 45 -5.31 -5.43 -4.78
C PHE A 45 -6.67 -6.06 -4.50
N SER A 46 -6.86 -7.34 -4.85
CA SER A 46 -8.15 -8.01 -4.66
C SER A 46 -8.06 -9.41 -4.07
N ASN A 47 -9.00 -9.77 -3.19
CA ASN A 47 -9.09 -11.10 -2.58
C ASN A 47 -7.82 -11.48 -1.82
N PHE A 48 -7.48 -10.68 -0.79
CA PHE A 48 -6.34 -10.94 0.09
C PHE A 48 -6.81 -11.40 1.46
N ARG A 49 -6.11 -12.37 2.04
CA ARG A 49 -6.21 -12.74 3.45
C ARG A 49 -4.85 -12.53 4.11
N ILE A 50 -4.76 -11.61 5.05
CA ILE A 50 -3.49 -11.16 5.63
C ILE A 50 -3.48 -11.37 7.14
N ARG A 51 -2.44 -12.01 7.68
CA ARG A 51 -2.12 -12.02 9.10
C ARG A 51 -0.76 -11.37 9.33
N ALA A 52 -0.74 -10.18 9.92
CA ALA A 52 0.50 -9.47 10.19
C ALA A 52 0.32 -8.34 11.22
N PRO A 53 1.37 -7.99 12.00
CA PRO A 53 1.33 -6.85 12.91
C PRO A 53 1.12 -5.50 12.20
N GLN A 54 1.68 -5.27 11.01
CA GLN A 54 1.55 -3.99 10.30
C GLN A 54 1.12 -4.24 8.84
N PRO A 55 -0.13 -4.65 8.60
CA PRO A 55 -0.48 -5.37 7.38
C PRO A 55 -0.36 -4.55 6.10
N ILE A 56 -0.80 -3.29 6.13
CA ILE A 56 -0.79 -2.42 4.95
C ILE A 56 -0.14 -1.07 5.28
N ARG A 57 0.94 -0.73 4.59
CA ARG A 57 1.60 0.57 4.68
C ARG A 57 1.74 1.19 3.29
N LEU A 58 1.25 2.42 3.15
CA LEU A 58 1.23 3.18 1.91
C LEU A 58 1.90 4.53 2.16
N GLU A 59 3.15 4.65 1.74
CA GLU A 59 4.02 5.78 2.07
C GLU A 59 4.54 6.41 0.79
N GLY A 60 3.88 7.49 0.37
CA GLY A 60 4.46 8.42 -0.58
C GLY A 60 5.38 9.43 0.13
N ASN A 61 5.68 10.52 -0.56
CA ASN A 61 6.38 11.66 0.02
C ASN A 61 5.87 12.98 -0.59
N PRO A 62 6.30 14.16 -0.10
CA PRO A 62 5.84 15.45 -0.62
C PRO A 62 6.04 15.66 -2.13
N ASP A 63 7.04 15.00 -2.73
CA ASP A 63 7.40 15.11 -4.15
C ASP A 63 6.69 14.07 -5.04
N THR A 64 6.24 12.95 -4.46
CA THR A 64 5.62 11.81 -5.15
C THR A 64 4.52 11.20 -4.29
N TRP A 65 3.29 11.47 -4.65
CA TRP A 65 2.13 10.88 -4.00
C TRP A 65 1.82 9.53 -4.64
N LEU A 66 1.35 8.57 -3.83
CA LEU A 66 0.76 7.33 -4.35
C LEU A 66 -0.65 7.65 -4.85
N GLU A 67 -0.97 7.31 -6.09
CA GLU A 67 -2.25 7.70 -6.69
C GLU A 67 -3.12 6.51 -7.10
N ASP A 68 -4.43 6.61 -6.89
CA ASP A 68 -5.41 5.65 -7.40
C ASP A 68 -5.12 4.19 -6.99
N LEU A 69 -5.13 3.95 -5.69
CA LEU A 69 -4.93 2.63 -5.12
C LEU A 69 -6.29 2.05 -4.72
N ARG A 70 -6.56 0.81 -5.15
CA ARG A 70 -7.80 0.11 -4.85
C ARG A 70 -7.54 -1.18 -4.10
N PHE A 71 -8.17 -1.33 -2.96
CA PHE A 71 -8.22 -2.56 -2.18
C PHE A 71 -9.66 -3.09 -2.20
N SER A 72 -9.85 -4.32 -2.66
CA SER A 72 -11.17 -4.96 -2.76
C SER A 72 -11.16 -6.36 -2.15
N GLU A 73 -12.15 -6.70 -1.33
CA GLU A 73 -12.27 -8.04 -0.74
C GLU A 73 -11.00 -8.42 0.04
N ILE A 74 -10.66 -7.61 1.04
CA ILE A 74 -9.45 -7.79 1.84
C ILE A 74 -9.86 -8.12 3.27
N THR A 75 -9.38 -9.24 3.79
CA THR A 75 -9.51 -9.58 5.21
C THR A 75 -8.14 -9.50 5.89
N VAL A 76 -8.05 -8.74 6.96
CA VAL A 76 -6.84 -8.56 7.77
C VAL A 76 -7.09 -9.05 9.18
N GLU A 77 -6.11 -9.74 9.76
CA GLU A 77 -5.98 -10.02 11.19
C GLU A 77 -4.66 -9.42 11.69
N THR A 78 -4.73 -8.55 12.70
CA THR A 78 -3.55 -7.83 13.21
C THR A 78 -3.60 -7.60 14.71
N SER A 79 -2.43 -7.57 15.36
CA SER A 79 -2.30 -7.19 16.77
C SER A 79 -1.89 -5.72 16.97
N ALA A 80 -1.64 -4.95 15.90
CA ALA A 80 -1.35 -3.53 16.05
C ALA A 80 -2.63 -2.70 16.18
N SER A 81 -2.46 -1.48 16.70
CA SER A 81 -3.49 -0.45 16.75
C SER A 81 -3.86 0.08 15.37
N THR A 82 -2.95 -0.01 14.39
CA THR A 82 -3.15 0.50 13.04
C THR A 82 -2.95 -0.61 12.01
N ALA A 83 -4.03 -1.05 11.38
CA ALA A 83 -4.01 -2.08 10.34
C ALA A 83 -3.59 -1.52 8.96
N LEU A 84 -4.01 -0.29 8.65
CA LEU A 84 -3.66 0.41 7.42
C LEU A 84 -3.15 1.80 7.78
N ALA A 85 -1.91 2.08 7.38
CA ALA A 85 -1.33 3.41 7.45
C ALA A 85 -1.15 3.98 6.03
N SER A 86 -1.57 5.22 5.83
CA SER A 86 -1.43 5.91 4.55
C SER A 86 -0.91 7.33 4.73
N GLU A 87 0.16 7.68 4.03
CA GLU A 87 0.79 8.99 4.03
C GLU A 87 1.11 9.41 2.59
N TYR A 88 0.79 10.66 2.20
CA TYR A 88 0.89 11.17 0.82
C TYR A 88 0.22 10.25 -0.22
N VAL A 89 -1.02 9.85 0.06
CA VAL A 89 -1.84 9.02 -0.83
C VAL A 89 -3.04 9.82 -1.33
N ARG A 90 -3.34 9.71 -2.63
CA ARG A 90 -4.51 10.34 -3.26
C ARG A 90 -5.38 9.27 -3.92
N ARG A 91 -6.70 9.35 -3.69
CA ARG A 91 -7.69 8.39 -4.21
C ARG A 91 -7.39 6.93 -3.77
N LEU A 92 -7.38 6.70 -2.46
CA LEU A 92 -7.39 5.35 -1.90
C LEU A 92 -8.85 4.88 -1.79
N THR A 93 -9.19 3.80 -2.51
CA THR A 93 -10.53 3.20 -2.46
C THR A 93 -10.47 1.86 -1.73
N LEU A 94 -11.32 1.69 -0.72
CA LEU A 94 -11.47 0.46 0.03
C LEU A 94 -12.90 -0.07 -0.21
N ASN A 95 -13.02 -1.27 -0.74
CA ASN A 95 -14.30 -1.92 -1.00
C ASN A 95 -14.32 -3.30 -0.37
N GLN A 96 -15.26 -3.58 0.55
CA GLN A 96 -15.30 -4.86 1.28
C GLN A 96 -13.94 -5.19 1.93
N VAL A 97 -13.45 -4.26 2.76
CA VAL A 97 -12.22 -4.42 3.53
C VAL A 97 -12.58 -4.63 5.00
N GLU A 98 -12.19 -5.78 5.54
CA GLU A 98 -12.42 -6.18 6.92
C GLU A 98 -11.10 -6.15 7.69
N LEU A 99 -11.05 -5.35 8.76
CA LEU A 99 -9.88 -5.20 9.61
C LEU A 99 -10.20 -5.75 10.99
N ASN A 100 -9.64 -6.90 11.33
CA ASN A 100 -9.87 -7.58 12.60
C ASN A 100 -8.66 -7.42 13.51
N HIS A 101 -8.91 -7.00 14.75
CA HIS A 101 -7.89 -7.02 15.79
C HIS A 101 -7.83 -8.40 16.43
N LYS A 102 -6.64 -8.98 16.54
CA LYS A 102 -6.42 -10.23 17.25
C LYS A 102 -6.30 -9.93 18.74
N SER A 103 -7.35 -10.25 19.49
CA SER A 103 -7.38 -10.28 20.96
C SER A 103 -6.40 -11.27 21.53
#